data_AF-A0A9E5FSM7-F1
#
_entry.id   AF-A0A9E5FSM7-F1
#
_cell.length_a   1.000
_cell.length_b   1.000
_cell.length_c   1.000
_cell.angle_alpha   90.00
_cell.angle_beta   90.00
_cell.angle_gamma   90.00
#
_symmetry.space_group_name_H-M   'P 1'
#
loop_
_entity.id
_entity.type
_entity.pdbx_description
1 polymer ?
#
loop_
_entity_poly.entity_id
_entity_poly.type
_entity_poly.pdbx_seq_one_letter_code
_entity_poly.pdbx_strand_id
1 'polypeptide(L)'
;MSPRAPDPLVLYGETFHSRLLLGTSRYPSPAVLKAAIEVSQPCMLTASLRRQSAQTQEHGQSFWQLLKAFNIPVLPNTAGCHSIQEVMATAQMAREVFETPWIKLELIGDDYTLQPDTLNLVQAATL
;
A
#
# COMPACT_ATOMS: atom_id res chain seq x y z
N MET A 1 -36.25 7.64 -7.57
CA MET A 1 -35.38 6.51 -7.18
C MET A 1 -35.29 6.53 -5.67
N SER A 2 -35.63 5.44 -4.98
CA SER A 2 -35.42 5.35 -3.53
C SER A 2 -33.91 5.45 -3.24
N PRO A 3 -33.48 6.13 -2.16
CA PRO A 3 -32.07 6.19 -1.82
C PRO A 3 -31.55 4.77 -1.56
N ARG A 4 -30.46 4.40 -2.25
CA ARG A 4 -29.78 3.12 -2.06
C ARG A 4 -29.24 3.08 -0.62
N ALA A 5 -29.48 1.98 0.08
CA ALA A 5 -28.91 1.76 1.41
C ALA A 5 -27.38 1.93 1.37
N PRO A 6 -26.75 2.45 2.43
CA PRO A 6 -25.30 2.57 2.50
C PRO A 6 -24.65 1.21 2.27
N ASP A 7 -23.63 1.18 1.42
CA ASP A 7 -22.96 -0.04 0.95
C ASP A 7 -21.44 0.05 1.23
N PRO A 8 -21.04 0.05 2.51
CA PRO A 8 -19.66 0.27 2.89
C PRO A 8 -18.77 -0.93 2.55
N LEU A 9 -17.48 -0.66 2.36
CA LEU A 9 -16.44 -1.68 2.32
C LEU A 9 -16.01 -2.00 3.76
N VAL A 10 -16.10 -3.26 4.16
CA VAL A 10 -15.49 -3.74 5.41
C VAL A 10 -14.20 -4.47 5.07
N LEU A 11 -13.06 -3.96 5.55
CA LEU A 11 -11.75 -4.53 5.27
C LEU A 11 -10.87 -4.45 6.52
N TYR A 12 -10.20 -5.55 6.88
CA TYR A 12 -9.42 -5.66 8.12
C TYR A 12 -10.17 -5.27 9.41
N GLY A 13 -11.49 -5.49 9.46
CA GLY A 13 -12.34 -5.12 10.59
C GLY A 13 -12.76 -3.64 10.62
N GLU A 14 -12.26 -2.82 9.70
CA GLU A 14 -12.59 -1.41 9.57
C GLU A 14 -13.67 -1.17 8.52
N THR A 15 -14.51 -0.15 8.73
CA THR A 15 -15.59 0.23 7.81
C THR A 15 -15.21 1.47 7.02
N PHE A 16 -15.26 1.36 5.69
CA PHE A 16 -14.92 2.43 4.75
C PHE A 16 -16.12 2.80 3.88
N HIS A 17 -16.34 4.09 3.68
CA HIS A 17 -17.38 4.59 2.77
C HIS A 17 -16.93 4.60 1.30
N SER A 18 -15.63 4.76 1.06
CA SER A 18 -15.03 4.62 -0.26
C SER A 18 -14.62 3.18 -0.53
N ARG A 19 -14.74 2.74 -1.78
CA ARG A 19 -14.26 1.44 -2.28
C ARG A 19 -12.96 1.58 -3.07
N LEU A 20 -12.39 2.79 -3.12
CA LEU A 20 -11.19 3.10 -3.86
C LEU A 20 -9.96 3.01 -2.97
N LEU A 21 -9.01 2.14 -3.33
CA LEU A 21 -7.66 2.15 -2.80
C LEU A 21 -6.75 2.83 -3.81
N LEU A 22 -5.86 3.70 -3.35
CA LEU A 22 -4.99 4.48 -4.24
C LEU A 22 -3.52 4.10 -4.03
N GLY A 23 -2.84 3.77 -5.13
CA GLY A 23 -1.38 3.64 -5.13
C GLY A 23 -0.70 4.99 -5.00
N THR A 24 0.46 5.06 -4.37
CA THR A 24 1.19 6.34 -4.15
C THR A 24 2.41 6.51 -5.07
N SER A 25 2.69 5.53 -5.92
CA SER A 25 3.83 5.56 -6.85
C SER A 25 3.49 6.23 -8.18
N ARG A 26 4.52 6.65 -8.93
CA ARG A 26 4.43 7.22 -10.30
C ARG A 26 3.71 8.57 -10.42
N TYR A 27 3.49 9.27 -9.30
CA TYR A 27 3.08 10.67 -9.34
C TYR A 27 4.28 11.56 -9.71
N PRO A 28 4.10 12.56 -10.61
CA PRO A 28 5.18 13.48 -10.97
C PRO A 28 5.70 14.32 -9.80
N SER A 29 4.85 14.58 -8.79
CA SER A 29 5.24 15.27 -7.56
C SER A 29 4.26 14.97 -6.41
N PRO A 30 4.64 15.24 -5.15
CA PRO A 30 3.75 15.16 -3.99
C PRO A 30 2.47 16.00 -4.12
N ALA A 31 2.55 17.15 -4.80
CA ALA A 31 1.39 18.01 -5.02
C ALA A 31 0.33 17.34 -5.93
N VAL A 32 0.77 16.58 -6.95
CA VAL A 32 -0.16 15.84 -7.82
C VAL A 32 -0.79 14.66 -7.06
N LEU A 33 -0.03 13.97 -6.21
CA LEU A 33 -0.58 12.94 -5.32
C LEU A 33 -1.65 13.52 -4.39
N LYS A 34 -1.36 14.66 -3.74
CA LYS A 34 -2.31 15.37 -2.87
C LYS A 34 -3.60 15.72 -3.62
N ALA A 35 -3.50 16.34 -4.80
CA ALA A 35 -4.66 16.69 -5.60
C ALA A 35 -5.50 15.46 -6.00
N ALA A 36 -4.84 14.34 -6.34
CA ALA A 36 -5.54 13.09 -6.65
C ALA A 36 -6.27 12.52 -5.42
N ILE A 37 -5.66 12.58 -4.23
CA ILE A 37 -6.29 12.14 -2.98
C ILE A 37 -7.51 12.99 -2.64
N GLU A 38 -7.40 14.33 -2.73
CA GLU A 38 -8.48 15.26 -2.41
C GLU A 38 -9.72 15.03 -3.27
N VAL A 39 -9.54 14.76 -4.57
CA VAL A 39 -10.63 14.50 -5.50
C VAL A 39 -11.19 13.09 -5.35
N SER A 40 -10.33 12.09 -5.18
CA SER A 40 -10.73 10.68 -5.25
C SER A 40 -11.21 10.09 -3.92
N GLN A 41 -10.84 10.72 -2.79
CA GLN A 41 -11.22 10.31 -1.43
C GLN A 41 -11.06 8.79 -1.22
N PRO A 42 -9.85 8.24 -1.37
CA PRO A 42 -9.63 6.80 -1.25
C PRO A 42 -9.80 6.35 0.20
N CYS A 43 -10.21 5.10 0.40
CA CYS A 43 -10.29 4.50 1.72
C CYS A 43 -8.92 4.15 2.30
N MET A 44 -7.95 3.83 1.45
CA MET A 44 -6.58 3.51 1.84
C MET A 44 -5.56 3.98 0.81
N LEU A 45 -4.34 4.26 1.25
CA LEU A 45 -3.18 4.53 0.41
C LEU A 45 -2.20 3.37 0.47
N THR A 46 -1.78 2.82 -0.67
CA THR A 46 -0.76 1.76 -0.68
C THR A 46 0.64 2.35 -0.77
N ALA A 47 1.58 1.87 0.04
CA ALA A 47 2.96 2.36 0.07
C ALA A 47 4.00 1.22 0.03
N SER A 48 5.10 1.42 -0.70
CA SER A 48 6.20 0.45 -0.79
C SER A 48 7.40 0.94 0.03
N LEU A 49 7.99 0.07 0.85
CA LEU A 49 9.21 0.40 1.59
C LEU A 49 10.45 0.56 0.69
N ARG A 50 10.62 -0.30 -0.33
CA ARG A 50 11.84 -0.30 -1.16
C ARG A 50 12.05 1.03 -1.88
N ARG A 51 10.98 1.65 -2.37
CA ARG A 51 11.05 2.95 -3.06
C ARG A 51 11.35 4.12 -2.12
N GLN A 52 11.00 4.00 -0.84
CA GLN A 52 11.27 5.02 0.17
C GLN A 52 12.76 5.08 0.53
N SER A 53 13.42 3.91 0.59
CA SER A 53 14.83 3.80 0.97
C SER A 53 15.80 4.14 -0.17
N ALA A 54 15.37 4.06 -1.44
CA ALA A 54 16.19 4.42 -2.60
C ALA A 54 16.33 5.94 -2.80
N GLN A 55 15.43 6.72 -2.18
CA GLN A 55 15.57 8.16 -2.03
C GLN A 55 16.38 8.39 -0.75
N THR A 56 17.26 9.39 -0.72
CA THR A 56 18.13 9.68 0.46
C THR A 56 17.32 9.65 1.75
N GLN A 57 17.91 9.20 2.87
CA GLN A 57 17.18 8.92 4.13
C GLN A 57 16.23 10.05 4.57
N GLU A 58 16.59 11.32 4.30
CA GLU A 58 15.77 12.51 4.54
C GLU A 58 14.44 12.50 3.76
N HIS A 59 14.44 12.04 2.51
CA HIS A 59 13.25 11.98 1.66
C HIS A 59 12.30 10.84 2.04
N GLY A 60 12.81 9.71 2.53
CA GLY A 60 11.99 8.59 3.02
C GLY A 60 11.14 8.99 4.23
N GLN A 61 11.74 9.66 5.22
CA GLN A 61 10.98 10.21 6.36
C GLN A 61 9.98 11.28 5.93
N SER A 62 10.37 12.15 4.99
CA SER A 62 9.49 13.20 4.47
C SER A 62 8.21 12.64 3.82
N PHE A 63 8.30 11.54 3.08
CA PHE A 63 7.13 10.95 2.43
C PHE A 63 6.19 10.26 3.41
N TRP A 64 6.71 9.56 4.41
CA TRP A 64 5.84 8.96 5.42
C TRP A 64 5.10 10.02 6.23
N GLN A 65 5.77 11.12 6.57
CA GLN A 65 5.14 12.29 7.20
C GLN A 65 4.05 12.88 6.31
N LEU A 66 4.28 12.97 4.99
CA LEU A 66 3.26 13.37 4.02
C LEU A 66 2.05 12.44 4.04
N LEU A 67 2.25 11.11 4.06
CA LEU A 67 1.14 10.16 4.11
C LEU A 67 0.33 10.30 5.42
N LYS A 68 1.01 10.44 6.57
CA LYS A 68 0.33 10.70 7.84
C LYS A 68 -0.48 12.00 7.81
N ALA A 69 0.00 13.04 7.12
CA ALA A 69 -0.71 14.31 7.00
C ALA A 69 -2.04 14.21 6.24
N PHE A 70 -2.25 13.17 5.42
CA PHE A 70 -3.54 12.94 4.75
C PHE A 70 -4.62 12.36 5.66
N ASN A 71 -4.24 11.80 6.83
CA ASN A 71 -5.17 11.12 7.74
C ASN A 71 -6.00 10.01 7.05
N ILE A 72 -5.39 9.32 6.08
CA ILE A 72 -5.96 8.16 5.38
C ILE A 72 -5.12 6.93 5.78
N PRO A 73 -5.75 5.80 6.13
CA PRO A 73 -5.01 4.59 6.50
C PRO A 73 -4.06 4.12 5.39
N VAL A 74 -2.87 3.68 5.79
CA VAL A 74 -1.83 3.19 4.88
C VAL A 74 -1.85 1.66 4.85
N LEU A 75 -1.87 1.09 3.64
CA LEU A 75 -1.74 -0.34 3.40
C LEU A 75 -0.36 -0.61 2.78
N PRO A 76 0.67 -0.94 3.57
CA PRO A 76 1.99 -1.19 3.03
C PRO A 76 1.99 -2.43 2.12
N ASN A 77 2.94 -2.49 1.19
CA ASN A 77 3.08 -3.61 0.26
C ASN A 77 4.51 -4.13 0.16
N THR A 78 4.64 -5.37 -0.32
CA THR A 78 5.93 -6.03 -0.59
C THR A 78 6.35 -5.89 -2.05
N ALA A 79 6.02 -4.77 -2.70
CA ALA A 79 6.31 -4.56 -4.12
C ALA A 79 7.79 -4.76 -4.46
N GLY A 80 8.05 -5.50 -5.54
CA GLY A 80 9.38 -5.84 -6.02
C GLY A 80 10.10 -6.90 -5.17
N CYS A 81 9.38 -7.67 -4.35
CA CYS A 81 9.94 -8.89 -3.75
C CYS A 81 9.84 -10.06 -4.73
N HIS A 82 10.92 -10.83 -4.86
CA HIS A 82 11.03 -11.98 -5.77
C HIS A 82 11.26 -13.30 -5.02
N SER A 83 11.30 -13.26 -3.69
CA SER A 83 11.42 -14.45 -2.84
C SER A 83 10.57 -14.30 -1.58
N ILE A 84 10.23 -15.44 -0.97
CA ILE A 84 9.50 -15.47 0.31
C ILE A 84 10.30 -14.76 1.40
N GLN A 85 11.61 -14.91 1.42
CA GLN A 85 12.51 -14.27 2.39
C GLN A 85 12.42 -12.74 2.28
N GLU A 86 12.41 -12.22 1.05
CA GLU A 86 12.25 -10.79 0.79
C GLU A 86 10.87 -10.27 1.21
N VAL A 87 9.82 -11.03 0.94
CA VAL A 87 8.46 -10.72 1.39
C VAL A 87 8.42 -10.61 2.91
N MET A 88 8.92 -11.61 3.63
CA MET A 88 8.89 -11.63 5.10
C MET A 88 9.67 -10.47 5.71
N ALA A 89 10.89 -10.23 5.23
CA ALA A 89 11.70 -9.11 5.68
C ALA A 89 10.99 -7.76 5.43
N THR A 90 10.41 -7.58 4.25
CA THR A 90 9.70 -6.35 3.88
C THR A 90 8.43 -6.17 4.70
N ALA A 91 7.64 -7.23 4.91
CA ALA A 91 6.41 -7.17 5.70
C ALA A 91 6.70 -6.85 7.18
N GLN A 92 7.74 -7.47 7.77
CA GLN A 92 8.15 -7.19 9.14
C GLN A 92 8.61 -5.73 9.30
N MET A 93 9.49 -5.24 8.41
CA MET A 93 9.88 -3.84 8.43
C MET A 93 8.67 -2.91 8.24
N ALA A 94 7.73 -3.25 7.35
CA ALA A 94 6.57 -2.42 7.08
C ALA A 94 5.68 -2.27 8.30
N ARG A 95 5.49 -3.36 9.05
CA ARG A 95 4.74 -3.34 10.30
C ARG A 95 5.32 -2.35 11.30
N GLU A 96 6.64 -2.34 11.48
CA GLU A 96 7.30 -1.43 12.42
C GLU A 96 7.28 0.03 11.92
N VAL A 97 7.50 0.26 10.62
CA VAL A 97 7.56 1.61 10.03
C VAL A 97 6.17 2.27 9.95
N PHE A 98 5.13 1.51 9.59
CA PHE A 98 3.79 2.03 9.39
C PHE A 98 2.85 1.79 10.57
N GLU A 99 3.33 1.14 11.64
CA GLU A 99 2.57 0.88 12.87
C GLU A 99 1.24 0.15 12.59
N THR A 100 1.23 -0.76 11.60
CA THR A 100 0.02 -1.47 11.16
C THR A 100 0.29 -2.96 10.93
N PRO A 101 -0.63 -3.85 11.33
CA PRO A 101 -0.53 -5.28 11.01
C PRO A 101 -0.94 -5.61 9.57
N TRP A 102 -1.47 -4.66 8.81
CA TRP A 102 -1.98 -4.90 7.46
C TRP A 102 -0.86 -4.96 6.44
N ILE A 103 -1.04 -5.81 5.43
CA ILE A 103 -0.10 -5.92 4.31
C ILE A 103 -0.85 -6.24 3.02
N LYS A 104 -0.51 -5.54 1.94
CA LYS A 104 -0.79 -5.94 0.56
C LYS A 104 0.37 -6.82 0.09
N LEU A 105 0.17 -8.13 0.20
CA LEU A 105 1.16 -9.12 -0.20
C LEU A 105 1.34 -9.12 -1.73
N GLU A 106 2.57 -8.90 -2.16
CA GLU A 106 3.02 -8.98 -3.55
C GLU A 106 4.29 -9.85 -3.61
N LEU A 107 4.28 -10.89 -4.43
CA LEU A 107 5.46 -11.70 -4.75
C LEU A 107 5.52 -11.80 -6.27
N ILE A 108 6.55 -11.22 -6.88
CA ILE A 108 6.70 -11.12 -8.33
C ILE A 108 7.34 -12.43 -8.84
N GLY A 109 6.66 -13.07 -9.79
CA GLY A 109 7.16 -14.26 -10.48
C GLY A 109 7.79 -13.95 -11.84
N ASP A 110 7.42 -12.83 -12.46
CA ASP A 110 7.98 -12.38 -13.74
C ASP A 110 8.15 -10.85 -13.77
N ASP A 111 9.39 -10.38 -13.95
CA ASP A 111 9.75 -8.96 -13.83
C ASP A 111 9.28 -8.10 -15.00
N TYR A 112 9.04 -8.73 -16.15
CA TYR A 112 8.64 -8.02 -17.37
C TYR A 112 7.13 -7.73 -17.37
N THR A 113 6.34 -8.76 -17.08
CA THR A 113 4.87 -8.70 -17.04
C THR A 113 4.33 -8.29 -15.68
N LEU A 114 5.17 -8.35 -14.63
CA LEU A 114 4.79 -8.14 -13.23
C LEU A 114 3.73 -9.14 -12.73
N GLN A 115 3.66 -10.32 -13.37
CA GLN A 115 2.77 -11.37 -12.89
C GLN A 115 3.22 -11.91 -11.54
N PRO A 116 2.28 -12.24 -10.65
CA PRO A 116 2.62 -12.79 -9.35
C PRO A 116 3.17 -14.22 -9.49
N ASP A 117 4.05 -14.61 -8.58
CA ASP A 117 4.41 -16.02 -8.38
C ASP A 117 3.22 -16.75 -7.76
N THR A 118 2.35 -17.31 -8.61
CA THR A 118 1.11 -17.96 -8.16
C THR A 118 1.32 -19.20 -7.30
N LEU A 119 2.53 -19.80 -7.31
CA LEU A 119 2.84 -20.98 -6.50
C LEU A 119 3.30 -20.57 -5.10
N ASN A 120 4.28 -19.68 -5.01
CA ASN A 120 4.88 -19.30 -3.74
C ASN A 120 4.07 -18.22 -2.99
N LEU A 121 3.19 -17.47 -3.67
CA LEU A 121 2.38 -16.42 -3.05
C LEU A 121 1.45 -16.97 -1.97
N VAL A 122 0.83 -18.13 -2.21
CA VAL A 122 -0.05 -18.79 -1.24
C VAL A 122 0.74 -19.22 0.00
N GLN A 123 1.93 -19.79 -0.19
CA GLN A 123 2.80 -20.16 0.92
C GLN A 123 3.23 -18.92 1.72
N ALA A 124 3.63 -17.85 1.05
CA ALA A 124 4.02 -16.60 1.70
C ALA A 124 2.91 -16.01 2.57
N ALA A 125 1.63 -16.19 2.20
CA ALA A 125 0.49 -15.72 2.99
C ALA A 125 0.22 -16.52 4.28
N THR A 126 0.86 -17.69 4.45
CA THR A 126 0.67 -18.56 5.62
C THR A 126 1.76 -18.42 6.68
N LEU A 127 2.79 -17.62 6.41
CA LEU A 127 3.94 -17.37 7.28
C LEU A 127 3.75 -16.10 8.11
#